data_AF-A0A2D3W1A5-F1
#
_entry.id   AF-A0A2D3W1A5-F1
#
_cell.length_a   1.000
_cell.length_b   1.000
_cell.length_c   1.000
_cell.angle_alpha   90.00
_cell.angle_beta   90.00
_cell.angle_gamma   90.00
#
_symmetry.space_group_name_H-M   'P 1'
#
loop_
_entity.id
_entity.type
_entity.pdbx_description
1 polymer ?
#
loop_
_entity_poly.entity_id
_entity_poly.type
_entity_poly.pdbx_seq_one_letter_code
_entity_poly.pdbx_strand_id
1 'polypeptide(L)'
;MKEKISLFIHNLIMYDYILFGTAFGLFLLFIILAIVLRRKLVLALFLIILSFTILLIAPSLGYKYMHAFLFKNSIVLQNQQKLNFIEAVVVKATLSNNSKFDFKSCEITASAYKITSNKYKNYIYPFKPFQNMSILEEQIPVGGQREFKIIIEPFTYAGDYNISLKADCN
;
A
#
# COMPACT_ATOMS: atom_id res chain seq x y z
N MET A 1 -0.93 -7.54 -19.24
CA MET A 1 -1.88 -6.46 -18.84
C MET A 1 -3.22 -7.03 -18.41
N LYS A 2 -3.85 -7.91 -19.20
CA LYS A 2 -5.11 -8.61 -18.83
C LYS A 2 -5.02 -9.38 -17.50
N GLU A 3 -3.91 -10.07 -17.25
CA GLU A 3 -3.69 -10.84 -16.01
C GLU A 3 -3.64 -9.95 -14.76
N LYS A 4 -2.93 -8.82 -14.82
CA LYS A 4 -2.89 -7.83 -13.72
C LYS A 4 -4.27 -7.23 -13.42
N ILE A 5 -5.07 -6.98 -14.45
CA ILE A 5 -6.44 -6.47 -14.30
C ILE A 5 -7.35 -7.56 -13.70
N SER A 6 -7.21 -8.82 -14.13
CA SER A 6 -7.98 -9.95 -13.60
C SER A 6 -7.67 -10.20 -12.12
N LEU A 7 -6.40 -10.13 -11.73
CA LEU A 7 -5.96 -10.24 -10.33
C LEU A 7 -6.48 -9.08 -9.48
N PHE A 8 -6.46 -7.86 -10.01
CA PHE A 8 -7.03 -6.70 -9.33
C PHE A 8 -8.54 -6.88 -9.10
N ILE A 9 -9.29 -7.32 -10.12
CA ILE A 9 -10.74 -7.57 -10.01
C ILE A 9 -11.05 -8.70 -9.02
N HIS A 10 -10.25 -9.77 -8.98
CA HIS A 10 -10.44 -10.86 -8.01
C HIS A 10 -10.17 -10.45 -6.56
N ASN A 11 -9.30 -9.46 -6.35
CA ASN A 11 -8.96 -8.93 -5.04
C ASN A 11 -9.86 -7.76 -4.61
N LEU A 12 -10.85 -7.37 -5.43
CA LEU A 12 -11.81 -6.34 -5.04
C LEU A 12 -12.72 -6.87 -3.94
N ILE A 13 -12.72 -6.17 -2.81
CA ILE A 13 -13.66 -6.43 -1.71
C ILE A 13 -14.99 -5.74 -1.99
N MET A 14 -16.06 -6.20 -1.34
CA MET A 14 -17.39 -5.57 -1.45
C MET A 14 -17.34 -4.04 -1.18
N TYR A 15 -16.46 -3.62 -0.27
CA TYR A 15 -16.26 -2.22 0.06
C TYR A 15 -15.69 -1.38 -1.10
N ASP A 16 -14.88 -1.97 -1.99
CA ASP A 16 -14.35 -1.26 -3.16
C ASP A 16 -15.49 -0.93 -4.15
N TYR A 17 -16.43 -1.86 -4.34
CA TYR A 17 -17.62 -1.61 -5.17
C TYR A 17 -18.52 -0.53 -4.58
N ILE A 18 -18.69 -0.51 -3.26
CA ILE A 18 -19.45 0.55 -2.57
C ILE A 18 -18.73 1.89 -2.75
N LEU A 19 -17.41 1.94 -2.59
CA LEU A 19 -16.62 3.16 -2.76
C LEU A 19 -16.73 3.69 -4.21
N PHE A 20 -16.53 2.85 -5.22
CA PHE A 20 -16.60 3.25 -6.61
C PHE A 20 -18.03 3.63 -7.02
N GLY A 21 -19.03 2.87 -6.56
CA GLY A 21 -20.44 3.17 -6.80
C GLY A 21 -20.89 4.48 -6.16
N THR A 22 -20.50 4.75 -4.92
CA THR A 22 -20.82 6.02 -4.23
C THR A 22 -20.10 7.21 -4.86
N ALA A 23 -18.82 7.07 -5.24
CA ALA A 23 -18.10 8.11 -5.96
C ALA A 23 -18.77 8.44 -7.31
N PHE A 24 -19.19 7.43 -8.06
CA PHE A 24 -19.92 7.61 -9.31
C PHE A 24 -21.31 8.23 -9.11
N GLY A 25 -22.05 7.80 -8.07
CA GLY A 25 -23.33 8.39 -7.70
C GLY A 25 -23.21 9.87 -7.34
N LEU A 26 -22.21 10.25 -6.56
CA LEU A 26 -21.92 11.65 -6.22
C LEU A 26 -21.55 12.47 -7.47
N PHE A 27 -20.78 11.89 -8.38
CA PHE A 27 -20.48 12.53 -9.66
C PHE A 27 -21.76 12.89 -10.43
N LEU A 28 -22.67 11.92 -10.61
CA LEU A 28 -23.94 12.15 -11.30
C LEU A 28 -24.80 13.20 -10.58
N LEU A 29 -24.87 13.12 -9.25
CA LEU A 29 -25.61 14.07 -8.43
C LEU A 29 -25.10 15.50 -8.61
N PHE A 30 -23.78 15.71 -8.63
CA PHE A 30 -23.21 17.04 -8.85
C PHE A 30 -23.40 17.56 -10.27
N ILE A 31 -23.37 16.68 -11.29
CA ILE A 31 -23.70 17.07 -12.66
C ILE A 31 -25.16 17.52 -12.76
N ILE A 32 -26.10 16.77 -12.17
CA ILE A 32 -27.52 17.13 -12.17
C ILE A 32 -27.73 18.47 -11.45
N LEU A 33 -27.12 18.66 -10.27
CA LEU A 33 -27.16 19.92 -9.54
C LEU A 33 -26.59 21.08 -10.37
N ALA A 34 -25.48 20.89 -11.07
CA ALA A 34 -24.91 21.92 -11.92
C ALA A 34 -25.87 22.36 -13.04
N ILE A 35 -26.59 21.40 -13.65
CA ILE A 35 -27.60 21.67 -14.69
C ILE A 35 -28.80 22.43 -14.10
N VAL A 36 -29.30 22.00 -12.93
CA VAL A 36 -30.43 22.67 -12.25
C VAL A 36 -30.06 24.10 -11.87
N LEU A 37 -28.84 24.33 -11.39
CA LEU A 37 -28.34 25.64 -10.98
C LEU A 37 -27.70 26.43 -12.13
N ARG A 38 -28.00 26.11 -13.40
CA ARG A 38 -27.44 26.79 -14.60
C ARG A 38 -27.54 28.32 -14.59
N ARG A 39 -28.52 28.89 -13.87
CA ARG A 39 -28.69 30.35 -13.74
C ARG A 39 -27.56 31.01 -12.93
N LYS A 40 -26.90 30.26 -12.05
CA LYS A 40 -25.74 30.71 -11.25
C LYS A 40 -24.46 30.14 -11.85
N LEU A 41 -23.97 30.77 -12.91
CA LEU A 41 -22.85 30.26 -13.73
C LEU A 41 -21.61 29.86 -12.91
N VAL A 42 -21.18 30.71 -11.97
CA VAL A 42 -20.00 30.43 -11.13
C VAL A 42 -20.19 29.15 -10.31
N LEU A 43 -21.38 28.99 -9.70
CA LEU A 43 -21.69 27.83 -8.86
C LEU A 43 -21.81 26.55 -9.70
N ALA A 44 -22.46 26.63 -10.86
CA ALA A 44 -22.57 25.49 -11.78
C ALA A 44 -21.19 25.02 -12.27
N LEU A 45 -20.31 25.95 -12.62
CA LEU A 45 -18.96 25.64 -13.10
C LEU A 45 -18.10 25.02 -11.98
N PHE A 46 -18.22 25.52 -10.75
CA PHE A 46 -17.59 24.91 -9.58
C PHE A 46 -18.06 23.46 -9.34
N LEU A 47 -19.36 23.20 -9.42
CA LEU A 47 -19.92 21.85 -9.22
C LEU A 47 -19.45 20.86 -10.29
N ILE A 48 -19.27 21.31 -11.54
CA ILE A 48 -18.72 20.47 -12.62
C ILE A 48 -17.26 20.12 -12.32
N ILE A 49 -16.43 21.10 -11.97
CA ILE A 49 -15.02 20.83 -11.64
C ILE A 49 -14.94 19.88 -10.43
N LEU A 50 -15.76 20.12 -9.41
CA LEU A 50 -15.82 19.28 -8.22
C LEU A 50 -16.24 17.84 -8.55
N SER A 51 -17.22 17.65 -9.45
CA SER A 51 -17.67 16.31 -9.83
C SER A 51 -16.56 15.49 -10.49
N PHE A 52 -15.84 16.07 -11.45
CA PHE A 52 -14.70 15.41 -12.10
C PHE A 52 -13.55 15.14 -11.12
N THR A 53 -13.31 16.07 -10.20
CA THR A 53 -12.31 15.91 -9.14
C THR A 53 -12.65 14.71 -8.26
N ILE A 54 -13.90 14.60 -7.81
CA ILE A 54 -14.36 13.46 -6.99
C ILE A 54 -14.26 12.15 -7.77
N LEU A 55 -14.67 12.14 -9.04
CA LEU A 55 -14.63 10.93 -9.87
C LEU A 55 -13.21 10.35 -10.02
N LEU A 56 -12.18 11.21 -10.07
CA LEU A 56 -10.79 10.79 -10.24
C LEU A 56 -10.08 10.53 -8.90
N ILE A 57 -10.27 11.43 -7.93
CA ILE A 57 -9.51 11.43 -6.68
C ILE A 57 -10.15 10.51 -5.63
N ALA A 58 -11.48 10.46 -5.54
CA ALA A 58 -12.14 9.69 -4.48
C ALA A 58 -11.90 8.18 -4.59
N PRO A 59 -11.97 7.54 -5.77
CA PRO A 59 -11.63 6.12 -5.91
C PRO A 59 -10.19 5.81 -5.53
N SER A 60 -9.24 6.64 -5.99
CA SER A 60 -7.80 6.38 -5.82
C SER A 60 -7.35 6.56 -4.37
N LEU A 61 -7.68 7.70 -3.75
CA LEU A 61 -7.36 7.95 -2.35
C LEU A 61 -8.22 7.09 -1.42
N GLY A 62 -9.52 6.99 -1.70
CA GLY A 62 -10.45 6.20 -0.90
C GLY A 62 -10.02 4.75 -0.80
N TYR A 63 -9.62 4.13 -1.92
CA TYR A 63 -9.12 2.75 -1.93
C TYR A 63 -7.92 2.59 -0.99
N LYS A 64 -6.91 3.47 -1.12
CA LYS A 64 -5.68 3.40 -0.31
C LYS A 64 -5.96 3.55 1.20
N TYR A 65 -6.75 4.54 1.59
CA TYR A 65 -7.06 4.77 3.00
C TYR A 65 -7.98 3.70 3.58
N MET A 66 -8.95 3.25 2.80
CA MET A 66 -9.89 2.20 3.22
C MET A 66 -9.17 0.88 3.42
N HIS A 67 -8.34 0.44 2.47
CA HIS A 67 -7.55 -0.79 2.62
C HIS A 67 -6.57 -0.72 3.80
N ALA A 68 -5.87 0.40 3.98
CA ALA A 68 -5.01 0.61 5.14
C ALA A 68 -5.77 0.55 6.49
N PHE A 69 -7.04 0.95 6.50
CA PHE A 69 -7.90 0.86 7.68
C PHE A 69 -8.46 -0.54 7.90
N LEU A 70 -8.94 -1.19 6.84
CA LEU A 70 -9.56 -2.52 6.90
C LEU A 70 -8.56 -3.63 7.18
N PHE A 71 -7.36 -3.55 6.60
CA PHE A 71 -6.29 -4.56 6.69
C PHE A 71 -5.10 -4.09 7.52
N LYS A 72 -5.41 -3.53 8.70
CA LYS A 72 -4.38 -3.05 9.62
C LYS A 72 -3.44 -4.19 10.04
N ASN A 73 -2.17 -4.06 9.71
CA ASN A 73 -1.12 -5.00 10.09
C ASN A 73 -0.07 -4.32 10.98
N SER A 74 0.70 -5.14 11.69
CA SER A 74 1.93 -4.69 12.35
C SER A 74 3.06 -5.66 12.07
N ILE A 75 4.25 -5.12 11.84
CA ILE A 75 5.46 -5.91 11.58
C ILE A 75 6.47 -5.58 12.67
N VAL A 76 7.00 -6.61 13.31
CA VAL A 76 8.07 -6.50 14.30
C VAL A 76 9.31 -7.17 13.73
N LEU A 77 10.37 -6.37 13.53
CA LEU A 77 11.68 -6.88 13.14
C LEU A 77 12.28 -7.61 14.36
N GLN A 78 12.52 -8.92 14.24
CA GLN A 78 13.13 -9.70 15.30
C GLN A 78 14.65 -9.69 15.18
N ASN A 79 15.16 -9.96 13.98
CA ASN A 79 16.60 -10.06 13.74
C ASN A 79 16.94 -9.72 12.29
N GLN A 80 18.11 -9.12 12.08
CA GLN A 80 18.71 -8.92 10.77
C GLN A 80 20.16 -9.40 10.82
N GLN A 81 20.55 -10.26 9.89
CA GLN A 81 21.90 -10.82 9.87
C GLN A 81 22.46 -10.88 8.45
N LYS A 82 23.60 -10.23 8.23
CA LYS A 82 24.37 -10.37 7.00
C LYS A 82 25.09 -11.72 7.02
N LEU A 83 25.01 -12.47 5.93
CA LEU A 83 25.71 -13.74 5.79
C LEU A 83 27.17 -13.47 5.39
N ASN A 84 28.10 -14.21 6.01
CA ASN A 84 29.54 -14.04 5.76
C ASN A 84 30.01 -14.74 4.49
N PHE A 85 29.33 -15.82 4.08
CA PHE A 85 29.74 -16.69 2.99
C PHE A 85 29.00 -16.43 1.68
N ILE A 86 27.92 -15.64 1.72
CA ILE A 86 27.06 -15.33 0.59
C ILE A 86 26.70 -13.85 0.69
N GLU A 87 26.64 -13.15 -0.45
CA GLU A 87 26.17 -11.77 -0.55
C GLU A 87 24.66 -11.68 -0.31
N ALA A 88 24.23 -11.92 0.91
CA ALA A 88 22.82 -11.90 1.29
C ALA A 88 22.61 -11.43 2.73
N VAL A 89 21.45 -10.84 2.97
CA VAL A 89 21.00 -10.45 4.32
C VAL A 89 19.71 -11.16 4.64
N VAL A 90 19.70 -11.88 5.76
CA VAL A 90 18.53 -12.58 6.27
C VAL A 90 17.80 -11.68 7.24
N VAL A 91 16.52 -11.46 6.97
CA VAL A 91 15.62 -10.65 7.80
C VAL A 91 14.58 -11.58 8.40
N LYS A 92 14.54 -11.65 9.73
CA LYS A 92 13.53 -12.39 10.49
C LYS A 92 12.58 -11.40 11.14
N ALA A 93 11.29 -11.58 10.92
CA ALA A 93 10.28 -10.68 11.46
C ALA A 93 8.96 -11.41 11.68
N THR A 94 8.10 -10.80 12.51
CA THR A 94 6.75 -11.28 12.79
C THR A 94 5.74 -10.30 12.23
N LEU A 95 4.81 -10.80 11.42
CA LEU A 95 3.64 -10.09 10.95
C LEU A 95 2.45 -10.45 11.84
N SER A 96 1.76 -9.45 12.38
CA SER A 96 0.52 -9.63 13.14
C SER A 96 -0.67 -9.04 12.39
N ASN A 97 -1.78 -9.78 12.37
CA ASN A 97 -3.05 -9.29 11.87
C ASN A 97 -3.80 -8.57 12.98
N ASN A 98 -3.75 -7.23 12.97
CA ASN A 98 -4.47 -6.36 13.91
C ASN A 98 -5.77 -5.81 13.30
N SER A 99 -6.26 -6.48 12.26
CA SER A 99 -7.41 -6.06 11.48
C SER A 99 -8.69 -6.77 11.93
N LYS A 100 -9.81 -6.46 11.27
CA LYS A 100 -11.09 -7.14 11.52
C LYS A 100 -11.34 -8.30 10.54
N PHE A 101 -10.44 -8.53 9.60
CA PHE A 101 -10.57 -9.50 8.53
C PHE A 101 -9.37 -10.44 8.50
N ASP A 102 -9.59 -11.69 8.09
CA ASP A 102 -8.48 -12.59 7.83
C ASP A 102 -7.71 -12.11 6.59
N PHE A 103 -6.37 -12.12 6.65
CA PHE A 103 -5.57 -11.85 5.47
C PHE A 103 -5.56 -13.10 4.60
N LYS A 104 -6.10 -13.00 3.40
CA LYS A 104 -6.05 -14.06 2.40
C LYS A 104 -4.65 -14.17 1.83
N SER A 105 -4.06 -13.02 1.48
CA SER A 105 -2.69 -12.92 1.01
C SER A 105 -2.05 -11.65 1.54
N CYS A 106 -0.77 -11.74 1.85
CA CYS A 106 0.02 -10.59 2.24
C CYS A 106 1.36 -10.60 1.52
N GLU A 107 1.60 -9.55 0.73
CA GLU A 107 2.90 -9.31 0.12
C GLU A 107 3.77 -8.55 1.12
N ILE A 108 4.86 -9.18 1.53
CA ILE A 108 5.81 -8.61 2.48
C ILE A 108 7.08 -8.25 1.73
N THR A 109 7.40 -6.96 1.67
CA THR A 109 8.58 -6.43 1.01
C THR A 109 9.62 -5.99 2.04
N ALA A 110 10.83 -6.54 1.96
CA ALA A 110 12.00 -6.03 2.64
C ALA A 110 12.81 -5.15 1.70
N SER A 111 13.14 -3.93 2.15
CA SER A 111 13.86 -2.94 1.36
C SER A 111 15.09 -2.47 2.12
N ALA A 112 16.27 -2.67 1.51
CA ALA A 112 17.53 -2.21 2.06
C ALA A 112 17.91 -0.83 1.48
N TYR A 113 18.25 0.09 2.36
CA TYR A 113 18.63 1.46 1.99
C TYR A 113 19.85 1.95 2.77
N LYS A 114 20.56 2.90 2.17
CA LYS A 114 21.83 3.40 2.70
C LYS A 114 21.57 4.32 3.90
N ILE A 115 22.41 4.24 4.92
CA ILE A 115 22.48 5.23 5.99
C ILE A 115 23.73 6.08 5.77
N THR A 116 23.61 7.38 6.00
CA THR A 116 24.74 8.31 5.96
C THR A 116 24.72 9.23 7.18
N SER A 117 25.81 9.94 7.44
CA SER A 117 25.85 10.96 8.49
C SER A 117 24.94 12.16 8.19
N ASN A 118 24.53 12.37 6.94
CA ASN A 118 23.68 13.49 6.55
C ASN A 118 22.19 13.17 6.76
N LYS A 119 21.58 13.90 7.71
CA LYS A 119 20.16 13.77 8.07
C LYS A 119 19.20 13.94 6.88
N TYR A 120 19.48 14.87 5.95
CA TYR A 120 18.62 15.11 4.79
C TYR A 120 18.62 13.94 3.82
N LYS A 121 19.80 13.34 3.60
CA LYS A 121 19.93 12.18 2.72
C LYS A 121 19.20 10.96 3.30
N ASN A 122 19.27 10.78 4.62
CA ASN A 122 18.57 9.69 5.32
C ASN A 122 17.04 9.78 5.22
N TYR A 123 16.46 10.95 4.96
CA TYR A 123 15.03 11.07 4.70
C TYR A 123 14.62 10.56 3.32
N ILE A 124 15.52 10.64 2.33
CA ILE A 124 15.24 10.30 0.94
C ILE A 124 15.52 8.82 0.67
N TYR A 125 16.57 8.26 1.28
CA TYR A 125 17.01 6.89 1.01
C TYR A 125 15.97 5.78 1.24
N PRO A 126 15.07 5.85 2.24
CA PRO A 126 13.99 4.87 2.38
C PRO A 126 13.07 4.79 1.15
N PHE A 127 12.92 5.88 0.39
CA PHE A 127 12.11 5.91 -0.84
C PHE A 127 12.87 5.42 -2.07
N LYS A 128 14.20 5.28 -1.97
CA LYS A 128 15.07 4.77 -3.03
C LYS A 128 15.98 3.67 -2.48
N PRO A 129 15.41 2.52 -2.08
CA PRO A 129 16.21 1.38 -1.64
C PRO A 129 17.12 0.93 -2.78
N PHE A 130 18.29 0.43 -2.43
CA PHE A 130 19.23 -0.10 -3.42
C PHE A 130 18.95 -1.57 -3.74
N GLN A 131 18.28 -2.29 -2.84
CA GLN A 131 17.86 -3.68 -3.03
C GLN A 131 16.53 -3.92 -2.30
N ASN A 132 15.64 -4.70 -2.90
CA ASN A 132 14.37 -5.09 -2.31
C ASN A 132 14.01 -6.53 -2.71
N MET A 133 13.33 -7.25 -1.81
CA MET A 133 12.77 -8.57 -2.05
C MET A 133 11.38 -8.65 -1.44
N SER A 134 10.45 -9.28 -2.16
CA SER A 134 9.09 -9.56 -1.70
C SER A 134 8.88 -11.06 -1.53
N ILE A 135 8.12 -11.43 -0.51
CA ILE A 135 7.54 -12.76 -0.35
C ILE A 135 6.03 -12.65 -0.20
N LEU A 136 5.32 -13.74 -0.49
CA LEU A 136 3.87 -13.81 -0.33
C LEU A 136 3.54 -14.81 0.78
N GLU A 137 2.79 -14.35 1.77
CA GLU A 137 2.29 -15.15 2.88
C GLU A 137 0.77 -15.25 2.81
N GLU A 138 0.22 -16.45 2.96
CA GLU A 138 -1.22 -16.69 2.78
C GLU A 138 -1.94 -17.05 4.09
N GLN A 139 -3.20 -16.65 4.23
CA GLN A 139 -4.08 -17.10 5.31
C GLN A 139 -3.58 -16.77 6.72
N ILE A 140 -3.57 -15.48 7.09
CA ILE A 140 -3.26 -15.04 8.45
C ILE A 140 -4.57 -14.65 9.14
N PRO A 141 -5.07 -15.46 10.09
CA PRO A 141 -6.35 -15.19 10.74
C PRO A 141 -6.31 -13.92 11.58
N VAL A 142 -7.47 -13.34 11.87
CA VAL A 142 -7.62 -12.19 12.78
C VAL A 142 -6.94 -12.46 14.12
N GLY A 143 -6.10 -11.53 14.57
CA GLY A 143 -5.31 -11.68 15.80
C GLY A 143 -4.14 -12.67 15.70
N GLY A 144 -4.02 -13.36 14.56
CA GLY A 144 -2.93 -14.29 14.29
C GLY A 144 -1.59 -13.58 14.08
N GLN A 145 -0.53 -14.33 14.35
CA GLN A 145 0.84 -13.89 14.10
C GLN A 145 1.53 -14.90 13.20
N ARG A 146 2.38 -14.40 12.31
CA ARG A 146 3.21 -15.23 11.44
C ARG A 146 4.64 -14.76 11.46
N GLU A 147 5.54 -15.67 11.78
CA GLU A 147 6.97 -15.46 11.61
C GLU A 147 7.38 -15.77 10.18
N PHE A 148 8.14 -14.88 9.57
CA PHE A 148 8.63 -15.04 8.21
C PHE A 148 10.11 -14.68 8.12
N LYS A 149 10.74 -15.18 7.05
CA LYS A 149 12.15 -14.94 6.76
C LYS A 149 12.29 -14.48 5.31
N ILE A 150 12.89 -13.32 5.10
CA ILE A 150 13.21 -12.80 3.77
C ILE A 150 14.73 -12.79 3.61
N ILE A 151 15.20 -13.32 2.49
CA ILE A 151 16.61 -13.26 2.10
C ILE A 151 16.72 -12.20 1.02
N ILE A 152 17.46 -11.13 1.31
CA ILE A 152 17.73 -10.05 0.36
C ILE A 152 19.02 -10.41 -0.37
N GLU A 153 18.91 -10.73 -1.66
CA GLU A 153 20.04 -11.08 -2.53
C GLU A 153 19.90 -10.46 -3.93
N PRO A 154 21.03 -10.17 -4.63
CA PRO A 154 22.37 -10.07 -4.07
C PRO A 154 22.55 -8.81 -3.22
N PHE A 155 23.32 -8.91 -2.14
CA PHE A 155 23.61 -7.84 -1.19
C PHE A 155 25.10 -7.46 -1.21
N THR A 156 25.48 -6.65 -2.19
CA THR A 156 26.86 -6.23 -2.46
C THR A 156 27.30 -4.99 -1.69
N TYR A 157 26.38 -4.34 -0.97
CA TYR A 157 26.67 -3.07 -0.29
C TYR A 157 27.51 -3.28 0.98
N ALA A 158 28.63 -2.55 1.06
CA ALA A 158 29.61 -2.67 2.15
C ALA A 158 29.49 -1.58 3.23
N GLY A 159 28.75 -0.50 2.98
CA GLY A 159 28.57 0.59 3.94
C GLY A 159 27.41 0.35 4.92
N ASP A 160 27.19 1.31 5.80
CA ASP A 160 26.07 1.28 6.76
C ASP A 160 24.72 1.31 6.05
N TYR A 161 23.82 0.41 6.46
CA TYR A 161 22.50 0.25 5.86
C TYR A 161 21.44 0.01 6.93
N ASN A 162 20.19 0.25 6.55
CA ASN A 162 19.03 -0.18 7.32
C ASN A 162 18.08 -0.98 6.43
N ILE A 163 17.16 -1.69 7.06
CA ILE A 163 16.11 -2.45 6.39
C ILE A 163 14.76 -1.92 6.82
N SER A 164 13.92 -1.57 5.85
CA SER A 164 12.49 -1.34 6.06
C SER A 164 11.69 -2.55 5.63
N LEU A 165 10.63 -2.83 6.39
CA LEU A 165 9.65 -3.87 6.06
C LEU A 165 8.31 -3.19 5.75
N LYS A 166 7.66 -3.64 4.68
CA LYS A 166 6.31 -3.22 4.31
C LYS A 166 5.46 -4.46 4.07
N ALA A 167 4.23 -4.46 4.56
CA ALA A 167 3.26 -5.52 4.31
C ALA A 167 2.00 -4.90 3.70
N ASP A 168 1.67 -5.33 2.48
CA ASP A 168 0.41 -5.01 1.81
C ASP A 168 -0.45 -6.29 1.83
N CYS A 169 -1.46 -6.32 2.70
CA CYS A 169 -2.32 -7.49 2.90
C CYS A 169 -3.76 -7.23 2.42
N ASN A 170 -4.43 -8.28 1.92
CA ASN A 170 -5.82 -8.29 1.44
C ASN A 170 -6.62 -9.50 1.96
#